data_AF-K1SZ89-F1
#
_entry.id   AF-K1SZ89-F1
#
_cell.length_a   1.000
_cell.length_b   1.000
_cell.length_c   1.000
_cell.angle_alpha   90.00
_cell.angle_beta   90.00
_cell.angle_gamma   90.00
#
_symmetry.space_group_name_H-M   'P 1'
#
loop_
_entity.id
_entity.type
_entity.pdbx_description
1 polymer ?
#
loop_
_entity_poly.entity_id
_entity_poly.type
_entity_poly.pdbx_seq_one_letter_code
_entity_poly.pdbx_strand_id
1 'polypeptide(L)' 'MSKSKEIRLLNDRLDYYTMEVEDDQFDAEEVIRILKRLDELEPLPEPDMSAEESLEAFWEYVKEREREEKIIAGR' A
#
# COMPACT_ATOMS: atom_id res chain seq x y z
N MET A 1 25.25 -10.30 3.41
CA MET A 1 24.10 -10.54 4.32
C MET A 1 23.10 -11.43 3.59
N SER A 2 22.36 -12.30 4.26
CA SER A 2 21.27 -13.04 3.60
C SER A 2 20.09 -12.10 3.36
N LYS A 3 19.41 -12.23 2.21
CA LYS A 3 18.22 -11.45 1.82
C LYS A 3 17.19 -11.35 2.97
N SER A 4 16.83 -12.48 3.57
CA SER A 4 15.86 -12.53 4.67
C SER A 4 16.32 -11.79 5.92
N LYS A 5 17.63 -11.75 6.18
CA LYS A 5 18.20 -11.01 7.32
C LYS A 5 18.18 -9.51 7.07
N GLU A 6 18.38 -9.08 5.83
CA GLU A 6 18.30 -7.67 5.44
C GLU A 6 16.86 -7.17 5.52
N ILE A 7 15.90 -7.89 4.95
CA ILE A 7 14.46 -7.57 5.06
C ILE A 7 14.04 -7.42 6.52
N ARG A 8 14.43 -8.36 7.38
CA ARG A 8 14.11 -8.29 8.81
C ARG A 8 14.63 -7.02 9.47
N LEU A 9 15.89 -6.65 9.21
CA LEU A 9 16.49 -5.43 9.77
C LEU A 9 15.82 -4.15 9.25
N LEU A 10 15.38 -4.14 7.98
CA LEU A 10 14.65 -3.02 7.40
C LEU A 10 13.26 -2.89 8.04
N ASN A 11 12.56 -3.99 8.26
CA ASN A 11 11.28 -4.01 8.96
C ASN A 11 11.42 -3.57 10.42
N ASP A 12 12.41 -4.08 11.17
CA ASP A 12 12.68 -3.65 12.54
C ASP A 12 12.91 -2.13 12.63
N ARG A 13 13.52 -1.53 11.59
CA ARG A 13 13.74 -0.09 11.52
C ARG A 13 12.48 0.69 11.15
N LEU A 14 11.61 0.15 10.30
CA LEU A 14 10.30 0.75 10.02
C LEU A 14 9.39 0.71 11.25
N ASP A 15 9.45 -0.36 12.03
CA ASP A 15 8.69 -0.48 13.28
C ASP A 15 9.11 0.63 14.26
N TYR A 16 10.41 0.93 14.37
CA TYR A 16 10.90 2.08 15.15
C TYR A 16 10.28 3.41 14.68
N TYR A 17 10.28 3.67 13.37
CA TYR A 17 9.66 4.89 12.80
C TYR A 17 8.14 4.95 12.97
N THR A 18 7.49 3.80 13.17
CA THR A 18 6.02 3.70 13.30
C THR A 18 5.56 3.77 14.75
N MET A 19 6.35 3.23 15.68
CA MET A 19 5.93 3.02 17.08
C MET A 19 6.69 3.85 18.11
N GLU A 20 7.94 4.22 17.84
CA GLU A 20 8.86 4.73 18.87
C GLU A 20 9.42 6.14 18.55
N VAL A 21 9.33 6.57 17.29
CA VAL A 21 9.81 7.89 16.86
C VAL A 21 8.80 8.98 17.22
N GLU A 22 9.30 10.03 17.88
CA GLU A 22 8.60 11.30 18.05
C GLU A 22 8.60 12.08 16.73
N ASP A 23 7.56 12.89 16.50
CA ASP A 23 7.36 13.63 15.24
C ASP A 23 8.56 14.51 14.84
N ASP A 24 9.30 15.05 15.82
CA ASP A 24 10.47 15.91 15.60
C ASP A 24 11.73 15.14 15.17
N GLN A 25 11.74 13.83 15.34
CA GLN A 25 12.83 12.92 14.95
C GLN A 25 12.49 12.10 13.71
N PHE A 26 11.28 12.27 13.15
CA PHE A 26 10.85 11.56 11.96
C PHE A 26 11.58 12.05 10.71
N ASP A 27 12.30 11.13 10.06
CA ASP A 27 13.01 11.36 8.81
C ASP A 27 12.27 10.64 7.68
N ALA A 28 11.50 11.40 6.92
CA ALA A 28 10.70 10.88 5.82
C ALA A 28 11.58 10.33 4.69
N GLU A 29 12.72 10.95 4.41
CA GLU A 29 13.66 10.53 3.39
C GLU A 29 14.29 9.16 3.72
N GLU A 30 14.60 8.90 4.99
CA GLU A 30 15.06 7.58 5.44
C GLU A 30 13.96 6.52 5.25
N VAL A 31 12.73 6.81 5.70
CA VAL A 31 11.61 5.87 5.57
C VAL A 31 11.37 5.52 4.10
N ILE A 32 11.34 6.53 3.22
CA ILE A 32 11.20 6.32 1.77
C ILE A 32 12.34 5.46 1.22
N ARG A 33 13.58 5.67 1.68
CA ARG A 33 14.72 4.86 1.24
C ARG A 33 14.63 3.41 1.72
N ILE A 34 14.15 3.18 2.93
CA ILE A 34 13.92 1.83 3.46
C ILE A 34 12.83 1.12 2.65
N LEU A 35 11.70 1.78 2.38
CA LEU A 35 10.61 1.22 1.59
C LEU A 35 11.05 0.85 0.17
N LYS A 36 11.77 1.73 -0.53
CA LYS A 36 12.31 1.41 -1.86
C LYS A 36 13.23 0.19 -1.84
N ARG A 37 14.05 0.06 -0.79
CA ARG A 37 14.94 -1.10 -0.65
C ARG A 37 14.16 -2.39 -0.39
N LEU A 38 13.08 -2.31 0.38
CA LEU A 38 12.17 -3.44 0.58
C LEU A 38 11.49 -3.84 -0.72
N ASP A 39 11.02 -2.89 -1.53
CA ASP A 39 10.43 -3.18 -2.86
C ASP A 39 11.44 -3.88 -3.80
N GLU A 40 12.71 -3.49 -3.77
CA GLU A 40 13.76 -4.17 -4.56
C GLU A 40 14.04 -5.60 -4.06
N LEU A 41 13.98 -5.80 -2.74
CA LEU A 41 14.26 -7.10 -2.14
C LEU A 41 13.07 -8.03 -2.31
N GLU A 42 11.86 -7.57 -2.03
CA GLU A 42 10.61 -8.33 -2.11
C GLU A 42 9.64 -7.59 -3.03
N PRO A 43 9.83 -7.70 -4.36
CA PRO A 43 8.95 -7.04 -5.30
C PRO A 43 7.54 -7.59 -5.15
N LEU A 44 6.58 -6.68 -5.13
CA LEU A 44 5.18 -7.05 -5.21
C LEU A 44 4.91 -7.80 -6.52
N PRO A 45 4.00 -8.79 -6.52
CA PRO A 45 3.57 -9.40 -7.75
C PRO A 45 3.00 -8.34 -8.69
N GLU A 46 3.19 -8.52 -9.99
CA GLU A 46 2.52 -7.70 -10.98
C GLU A 46 0.99 -7.83 -10.78
N PRO A 47 0.24 -6.71 -10.84
CA PRO A 47 -1.19 -6.77 -10.66
C PRO A 47 -1.83 -7.60 -11.77
N ASP A 48 -2.89 -8.34 -11.43
CA ASP A 48 -3.63 -9.19 -12.38
C ASP A 48 -4.36 -8.37 -13.48
N MET A 49 -4.50 -7.06 -13.28
CA MET A 49 -5.14 -6.10 -14.18
C MET A 49 -4.29 -4.84 -14.30
N SER A 50 -4.36 -4.20 -15.46
CA SER A 50 -3.77 -2.86 -15.64
C SER A 50 -4.44 -1.82 -14.72
N ALA A 51 -3.80 -0.66 -14.58
CA ALA A 51 -4.39 0.46 -13.84
C ALA A 51 -5.70 0.92 -14.49
N GLU A 52 -5.76 0.95 -15.82
CA GLU A 52 -6.95 1.30 -16.58
C GLU A 52 -8.10 0.31 -16.35
N GLU A 53 -7.83 -1.00 -16.46
CA GLU A 53 -8.84 -2.05 -16.21
C GLU A 53 -9.32 -2.02 -14.76
N SER A 54 -8.40 -1.82 -13.80
CA SER A 54 -8.74 -1.72 -12.38
C SER A 54 -9.65 -0.51 -12.09
N LEU A 55 -9.37 0.64 -12.73
CA LEU A 55 -10.20 1.84 -12.62
C LEU A 55 -11.56 1.65 -13.28
N GLU A 56 -11.62 1.02 -14.44
CA GLU A 56 -12.88 0.73 -15.12
C GLU A 56 -13.77 -0.20 -14.27
N ALA A 57 -13.21 -1.30 -13.75
CA ALA A 57 -13.90 -2.22 -12.86
C ALA A 57 -14.40 -1.53 -11.58
N PHE A 58 -13.58 -0.65 -10.99
CA PHE A 58 -14.00 0.14 -9.83
C PHE A 58 -15.21 1.04 -10.14
N TRP A 59 -15.19 1.76 -11.27
CA TRP A 59 -16.31 2.63 -11.65
C TRP A 59 -17.57 1.86 -12.04
N GLU A 60 -17.43 0.67 -12.63
CA GLU A 60 -18.55 -0.24 -12.88
C GLU A 60 -19.20 -0.67 -11.57
N TYR A 61 -18.39 -1.10 -10.60
CA TYR A 61 -18.86 -1.43 -9.25
C TYR A 61 -19.60 -0.25 -8.59
N VAL A 62 -19.06 0.97 -8.67
CA VAL A 62 -19.70 2.17 -8.12
C VAL A 62 -21.08 2.40 -8.76
N LYS A 63 -21.19 2.29 -10.09
CA LYS A 63 -22.48 2.47 -10.80
C LYS A 63 -23.51 1.42 -10.38
N GLU A 64 -23.08 0.16 -10.20
CA GLU A 64 -23.95 -0.92 -9.74
C GLU A 64 -24.45 -0.64 -8.32
N ARG A 65 -23.55 -0.27 -7.41
CA ARG A 65 -23.89 0.11 -6.04
C ARG A 65 -24.87 1.27 -5.96
N GLU A 66 -24.66 2.33 -6.74
CA GLU A 66 -25.60 3.45 -6.80
C GLU A 66 -26.99 3.03 -7.30
N ARG A 67 -27.07 2.07 -8.23
CA ARG A 67 -28.34 1.54 -8.72
C ARG A 67 -29.05 0.75 -7.63
N GLU A 68 -28.35 -0.12 -6.92
CA GLU A 68 -28.90 -0.88 -5.80
C GLU A 68 -29.44 0.04 -4.70
N GLU A 69 -28.68 1.09 -4.37
CA GLU A 69 -29.09 2.07 -3.35
C GLU A 69 -30.34 2.85 -3.75
N LYS A 70 -30.50 3.20 -5.03
CA LYS A 70 -31.74 3.83 -5.53
C LYS A 70 -32.96 2.91 -5.37
N ILE A 71 -32.79 1.61 -5.67
CA ILE A 71 -33.85 0.61 -5.51
C ILE A 71 -34.25 0.49 -4.02
N ILE A 72 -33.27 0.43 -3.12
CA ILE A 72 -33.50 0.35 -1.67
C ILE A 72 -34.14 1.64 -1.14
N ALA A 73 -33.72 2.79 -1.64
CA ALA A 73 -34.27 4.09 -1.26
C ALA A 73 -35.68 4.36 -1.84
N GLY A 74 -36.23 3.45 -2.65
CA GLY A 74 -37.56 3.56 -3.25
C GLY A 74 -37.71 4.70 -4.25
N ARG A 75 -36.61 5.10 -4.93
CA ARG A 75 -36.61 6.12 -6.00
C ARG A 75 -36.60 5.51 -7.39
#